data_AF-A0A9J6FMX0-F1
#
_entry.id   AF-A0A9J6FMX0-F1
#
_cell.length_a   1.000
_cell.length_b   1.000
_cell.length_c   1.000
_cell.angle_alpha   90.00
_cell.angle_beta   90.00
_cell.angle_gamma   90.00
#
_symmetry.space_group_name_H-M   'P 1'
#
loop_
_entity.id
_entity.type
_entity.pdbx_description
1 polymer ?
#
loop_
_entity_poly.entity_id
_entity_poly.type
_entity_poly.pdbx_seq_one_letter_code
_entity_poly.pdbx_strand_id
1 'polypeptide(L)'
;MCELHFDVTDIARPVEHTVNGVVSNYIGGPRLPPENLPTQFPSPPKYQPKQLPRAGNVKREAHPWPQPPIKKAKDGDSPVSAEFEEPHAPFL
;
A
#
# COMPACT_ATOMS: atom_id res chain seq x y z
N MET A 1 3.29 -19.85 -12.97
CA MET A 1 2.20 -19.39 -13.83
C MET A 1 1.29 -20.58 -14.12
N CYS A 2 -0.02 -20.51 -13.87
CA CYS A 2 -0.95 -21.61 -14.20
C CYS A 2 -1.58 -21.44 -15.59
N GLU A 3 -2.12 -22.53 -16.15
CA GLU A 3 -2.72 -22.57 -17.51
C GLU A 3 -3.89 -21.59 -17.68
N LEU A 4 -4.57 -21.20 -16.60
CA LEU A 4 -5.69 -20.26 -16.62
C LEU A 4 -5.30 -18.84 -17.06
N HIS A 5 -4.02 -18.53 -17.12
CA HIS A 5 -3.52 -17.23 -17.56
C HIS A 5 -3.23 -17.16 -19.06
N PHE A 6 -3.36 -18.28 -19.78
CA PHE A 6 -3.16 -18.37 -21.21
C PHE A 6 -4.50 -18.52 -21.92
N ASP A 7 -4.59 -18.05 -23.16
CA ASP A 7 -5.78 -18.35 -23.96
C ASP A 7 -5.84 -19.85 -24.24
N VAL A 8 -7.05 -20.40 -24.24
CA VAL A 8 -7.28 -21.80 -24.55
C VAL A 8 -6.91 -22.11 -26.01
N THR A 9 -7.01 -21.12 -26.90
CA THR A 9 -6.57 -21.24 -28.29
C THR A 9 -5.06 -21.35 -28.45
N ASP A 10 -4.32 -20.83 -27.47
CA ASP A 10 -2.85 -20.81 -27.45
C ASP A 10 -2.26 -22.12 -26.91
N ILE A 11 -3.11 -22.96 -26.32
CA ILE A 11 -2.73 -24.28 -25.83
C ILE A 11 -2.87 -25.27 -27.00
N ALA A 12 -1.74 -25.78 -27.48
CA ALA A 12 -1.72 -26.83 -28.49
C ALA A 12 -2.33 -28.11 -27.89
N ARG A 13 -3.53 -28.44 -28.36
CA ARG A 13 -4.23 -29.68 -27.99
C ARG A 13 -3.91 -30.75 -29.03
N PRO A 14 -3.87 -32.04 -28.64
CA PRO A 14 -3.72 -33.11 -29.59
C PRO A 14 -4.89 -33.06 -30.59
N VAL A 15 -4.56 -32.89 -31.87
CA VAL A 15 -5.52 -32.97 -32.98
C VAL A 15 -5.38 -34.37 -33.60
N GLU A 16 -6.51 -34.98 -33.91
CA GLU A 16 -6.54 -36.24 -34.65
C GLU A 16 -6.05 -35.97 -36.08
N HIS A 17 -4.88 -36.52 -36.45
CA HIS A 17 -4.38 -36.43 -37.81
C HIS A 17 -4.58 -37.77 -38.52
N THR A 18 -5.25 -37.75 -39.66
CA THR A 18 -5.35 -38.94 -40.52
C THR A 18 -4.20 -38.96 -41.51
N VAL A 19 -3.28 -39.92 -41.37
CA VAL A 19 -2.17 -40.14 -42.31
C VAL A 19 -2.39 -41.51 -42.95
N ASN A 20 -2.52 -41.56 -44.28
CA ASN A 20 -2.79 -42.80 -45.03
C ASN A 20 -4.02 -43.60 -44.54
N GLY A 21 -5.08 -42.91 -44.12
CA GLY A 21 -6.32 -43.55 -43.63
C GLY A 21 -6.24 -44.06 -42.19
N VAL A 22 -5.12 -43.88 -41.50
CA VAL A 22 -4.97 -44.21 -40.07
C VAL A 22 -5.06 -42.93 -39.25
N VAL A 23 -5.99 -42.90 -38.29
CA VAL A 23 -6.09 -41.81 -37.31
C VAL A 23 -4.96 -41.98 -36.31
N SER A 24 -3.99 -41.06 -36.35
CA SER A 24 -2.91 -40.97 -35.40
C SER A 24 -3.22 -39.85 -34.42
N ASN A 25 -3.52 -40.23 -33.17
CA ASN A 25 -3.62 -39.29 -32.07
C ASN A 25 -2.22 -38.99 -31.56
N TYR A 26 -1.84 -37.72 -31.53
CA TYR A 26 -0.58 -37.32 -30.90
C TYR A 26 -0.65 -37.69 -29.41
N ILE A 27 0.15 -38.67 -28.98
CA ILE A 27 0.19 -39.15 -27.60
C ILE A 27 0.91 -38.09 -26.76
N GLY A 28 0.19 -37.04 -26.38
CA GLY A 28 0.72 -35.94 -25.59
C GLY A 28 -0.41 -35.16 -24.94
N GLY A 29 -0.21 -34.75 -23.69
CA GLY A 29 -1.08 -33.77 -23.04
C GLY A 29 -1.02 -32.41 -23.72
N PRO A 30 -1.93 -31.49 -23.40
CA PRO A 30 -1.89 -30.11 -23.88
C PRO A 30 -0.51 -29.49 -23.63
N ARG A 31 0.04 -28.80 -24.63
CA ARG A 31 1.33 -28.12 -24.54
C ARG A 31 1.19 -26.64 -24.87
N LEU A 32 1.82 -25.81 -24.07
CA LEU A 32 2.00 -24.39 -24.35
C LEU A 32 3.27 -24.19 -25.19
N PRO A 33 3.18 -23.61 -26.39
CA PRO A 33 4.33 -23.19 -27.17
C PRO A 33 5.21 -22.19 -26.40
N PRO A 34 6.55 -22.22 -26.55
CA PRO A 34 7.46 -21.39 -25.78
C PRO A 34 7.34 -19.88 -26.08
N GLU A 35 6.83 -19.52 -27.26
CA GLU A 35 6.56 -18.14 -27.68
C GLU A 35 5.27 -17.55 -27.09
N ASN A 36 4.38 -18.37 -26.53
CA ASN A 36 3.09 -17.89 -26.03
C ASN A 36 3.23 -17.18 -24.68
N LEU A 37 2.69 -15.97 -24.62
CA LEU A 37 2.69 -15.13 -23.43
C LEU A 37 1.35 -15.22 -22.71
N PRO A 38 1.34 -15.17 -21.37
CA PRO A 38 0.09 -15.13 -20.63
C PRO A 38 -0.61 -13.79 -20.87
N THR A 39 -1.89 -13.84 -21.23
CA THR A 39 -2.72 -12.67 -21.55
C THR A 39 -3.84 -12.46 -20.54
N GLN A 40 -4.26 -13.50 -19.83
CA GLN A 40 -5.40 -13.46 -18.93
C GLN A 40 -4.95 -13.17 -17.49
N PHE A 41 -5.06 -11.91 -17.08
CA PHE A 41 -4.86 -11.50 -15.70
C PHE A 41 -6.14 -10.85 -15.16
N PRO A 42 -6.49 -11.09 -13.88
CA PRO A 42 -7.58 -10.37 -13.27
C PRO A 42 -7.28 -8.87 -13.26
N SER A 43 -8.31 -8.05 -13.44
CA SER A 43 -8.17 -6.61 -13.28
C SER A 43 -7.65 -6.28 -11.88
N PRO A 44 -6.78 -5.28 -11.73
CA PRO A 44 -6.29 -4.88 -10.42
C PRO A 44 -7.48 -4.53 -9.50
N PRO A 45 -7.41 -4.88 -8.21
CA PRO A 45 -8.47 -4.60 -7.27
C PRO A 45 -8.72 -3.08 -7.21
N LYS A 46 -9.99 -2.68 -7.26
CA LYS A 46 -10.39 -1.28 -7.10
C LYS A 46 -10.51 -0.98 -5.62
N TYR A 47 -9.54 -0.28 -5.06
CA TYR A 47 -9.66 0.25 -3.71
C TYR A 47 -10.51 1.52 -3.75
N GLN A 48 -11.63 1.53 -3.04
CA GLN A 48 -12.36 2.77 -2.80
C GLN A 48 -11.57 3.60 -1.79
N PRO A 49 -11.26 4.89 -2.07
CA PRO A 49 -10.65 5.74 -1.08
C PRO A 49 -11.64 5.92 0.08
N LYS A 50 -11.29 5.38 1.25
CA LYS A 50 -12.05 5.62 2.47
C LYS A 50 -11.87 7.10 2.81
N GLN A 51 -12.92 7.90 2.64
CA GLN A 51 -12.89 9.29 3.06
C GLN A 51 -12.72 9.32 4.59
N LEU A 52 -11.56 9.79 5.03
CA LEU A 52 -11.36 10.08 6.45
C LEU A 52 -12.35 11.19 6.85
N PRO A 53 -12.96 11.12 8.04
CA PRO A 53 -13.82 12.19 8.51
C PRO A 53 -13.03 13.50 8.49
N ARG A 54 -13.57 14.50 7.75
CA ARG A 54 -13.01 15.86 7.75
C ARG A 54 -12.97 16.36 9.19
N ALA A 55 -11.86 17.02 9.55
CA ALA A 55 -11.57 17.50 10.90
C ALA A 55 -12.69 18.36 11.55
N GLY A 56 -13.68 18.84 10.80
CA GLY A 56 -14.83 19.60 11.30
C GLY A 56 -15.99 18.78 11.88
N ASN A 57 -16.08 17.46 11.62
CA ASN A 57 -17.16 16.62 12.17
C ASN A 57 -16.77 15.88 13.46
N VAL A 58 -15.52 16.04 13.92
CA VAL A 58 -15.15 15.60 15.25
C VAL A 58 -15.61 16.69 16.21
N LYS A 59 -16.80 16.52 16.79
CA LYS A 59 -17.16 17.23 18.03
C LYS A 59 -16.17 16.80 19.10
N ARG A 60 -15.00 17.44 19.16
CA ARG A 60 -14.15 17.37 20.34
C ARG A 60 -14.91 18.12 21.40
N GLU A 61 -15.50 17.39 22.34
CA GLU A 61 -15.86 17.97 23.63
C GLU A 61 -14.55 18.50 24.21
N ALA A 62 -14.34 19.82 24.06
CA ALA A 62 -13.19 20.50 24.61
C ALA A 62 -13.38 20.51 26.13
N HIS A 63 -13.00 19.42 26.78
CA HIS A 63 -12.81 19.45 28.22
C HIS A 63 -11.60 20.36 28.48
N PRO A 64 -11.78 21.52 29.15
CA PRO A 64 -10.63 22.29 29.58
C PRO A 64 -9.80 21.41 30.49
N TRP A 65 -8.50 21.30 30.20
CA TRP A 65 -7.56 20.70 31.13
C TRP A 65 -7.69 21.43 32.47
N PRO A 66 -7.71 20.71 33.61
CA PRO A 66 -7.81 21.35 34.91
C PRO A 66 -6.66 22.35 35.05
N GLN A 67 -7.00 23.61 35.39
CA GLN A 67 -5.97 24.61 35.61
C GLN A 67 -5.08 24.19 36.78
N PRO A 68 -3.75 24.34 36.66
CA PRO A 68 -2.86 24.05 37.77
C PRO A 68 -3.20 24.98 38.94
N PRO A 69 -3.09 24.50 40.20
CA PRO A 69 -3.38 25.31 41.36
C PRO A 69 -2.42 26.52 41.40
N ILE A 70 -2.99 27.72 41.33
CA ILE A 70 -2.25 28.97 41.47
C ILE A 70 -1.84 29.08 42.94
N LYS A 71 -0.61 28.65 43.26
CA LYS A 71 0.03 28.97 44.53
C LYS A 71 0.28 30.48 44.51
N LYS A 72 -0.40 31.23 45.39
CA LYS A 72 -0.04 32.63 45.61
C LYS A 72 1.41 32.65 46.08
N ALA A 73 2.28 33.29 45.29
CA ALA A 73 3.64 33.56 45.70
C ALA A 73 3.55 34.39 47.00
N LYS A 74 4.08 33.83 48.08
CA LYS A 74 4.32 34.55 49.31
C LYS A 74 5.51 35.45 49.03
N ASP A 75 5.31 36.76 49.07
CA ASP A 75 6.38 37.75 48.95
C ASP A 75 7.49 37.40 49.95
N GLY A 76 8.72 37.22 49.46
CA GLY A 76 9.84 36.85 50.32
C GLY A 76 11.08 36.41 49.54
N ASP A 77 11.95 37.40 49.33
CA ASP A 77 13.38 37.34 49.03
C ASP A 77 13.89 37.14 47.58
N SER A 78 14.57 38.21 47.15
CA SER A 78 15.68 38.30 46.17
C SER A 78 16.85 37.37 46.56
N PRO A 79 17.93 37.12 45.78
CA PRO A 79 18.38 37.66 44.48
C PRO A 79 18.68 36.52 43.46
N VAL A 80 19.05 36.74 42.19
CA VAL A 80 20.40 37.10 41.74
C VAL A 80 20.38 37.28 40.22
N SER A 81 21.10 38.29 39.72
CA SER A 81 21.33 38.51 38.29
C SER A 81 22.16 37.36 37.73
N ALA A 82 21.61 36.62 36.76
CA ALA A 82 22.40 35.74 35.91
C ALA A 82 22.79 36.52 34.65
N GLU A 83 24.09 36.70 34.49
CA GLU A 83 24.72 37.35 33.35
C GLU A 83 24.29 36.64 32.05
N PHE A 84 23.84 37.44 31.08
CA PHE A 84 23.49 36.97 29.74
C PHE A 84 24.78 36.83 28.93
N GLU A 85 25.29 35.61 28.81
CA GLU A 85 26.35 35.29 27.86
C GLU A 85 25.70 34.82 26.56
N GLU A 86 25.79 35.64 25.53
CA GLU A 86 25.31 35.39 24.17
C GLU A 86 26.36 34.56 23.41
N PRO A 87 26.10 33.30 23.01
CA PRO A 87 26.98 32.61 22.10
C PRO A 87 26.57 32.97 20.67
N HIS A 88 27.28 33.96 20.15
CA HIS A 88 27.41 34.29 18.75
C HIS A 88 27.87 33.04 17.97
N ALA A 89 27.10 32.59 16.98
CA ALA A 89 27.64 31.70 15.94
C ALA A 89 26.99 32.00 14.57
N PRO A 90 27.80 32.02 13.50
CA PRO A 90 27.49 32.68 12.24
C PRO A 90 26.57 31.87 11.31
N PHE A 91 25.86 32.61 10.47
CA PHE A 91 25.15 32.13 9.28
C PHE A 91 26.11 31.41 8.31
N LEU A 92 25.60 30.35 7.66
CA LEU A 92 26.23 29.61 6.56
C LEU A 92 26.55 30.50 5.35
#